data_AF-A0A3M1YGB2-F1
#
_entry.id   AF-A0A3M1YGB2-F1
#
_cell.length_a   1.000
_cell.length_b   1.000
_cell.length_c   1.000
_cell.angle_alpha   90.00
_cell.angle_beta   90.00
_cell.angle_gamma   90.00
#
_symmetry.space_group_name_H-M   'P 1'
#
loop_
_entity.id
_entity.type
_entity.pdbx_description
1 polymer ?
#
loop_
_entity_poly.entity_id
_entity_poly.type
_entity_poly.pdbx_seq_one_letter_code
_entity_poly.pdbx_strand_id
1 'polypeptide(L)'
;MRNVAPSRALVRRSYQWLTVAFLVIAVAIFMAIFGLALYQIPLVSKSHDAYPFFNAGRGVLFVGGVILGGVGVGMAIRAVTWKVDNDVAKLLGDELSRHLDKQYALIRNINRRQLGYIDAVLLGPPGVLVFRVLNLKGKFLNEKAKWLKADKSGQWIPMRLNPSQQVIDDIKSLKQYLATKGLQDLPIFGAIVFIHDDPVVHLTLKEPAVLATHLSSLYRRLQVNYFAKERIDQKLVNQIFNELYEA
;
A
#
# COMPACT_ATOMS: atom_id res chain seq x y z
N MET A 1 -8.51 9.52 -17.67
CA MET A 1 -8.23 9.83 -16.24
C MET A 1 -6.74 9.77 -15.96
N ARG A 2 -6.22 10.61 -15.06
CA ARG A 2 -4.86 10.45 -14.51
C ARG A 2 -4.88 9.38 -13.42
N ASN A 3 -4.40 8.17 -13.68
CA ASN A 3 -4.30 7.10 -12.68
C ASN A 3 -2.87 7.03 -12.13
N VAL A 4 -2.67 7.44 -10.87
CA VAL A 4 -1.34 7.55 -10.26
C VAL A 4 -1.29 6.85 -8.90
N ALA A 5 -0.10 6.40 -8.51
CA ALA A 5 0.20 6.02 -7.14
C ALA A 5 1.37 6.93 -6.67
N PRO A 6 1.39 7.41 -5.41
CA PRO A 6 2.52 8.11 -4.82
C PRO A 6 3.64 7.09 -4.55
N SER A 7 4.18 6.55 -5.63
CA SER A 7 5.20 5.51 -5.63
C SER A 7 6.57 6.09 -5.30
N ARG A 8 6.82 7.39 -5.54
CA ARG A 8 8.16 7.99 -5.38
C ARG A 8 8.73 7.81 -3.98
N ALA A 9 7.94 8.00 -2.92
CA ALA A 9 8.42 7.82 -1.55
C ALA A 9 8.65 6.33 -1.19
N LEU A 10 7.77 5.44 -1.63
CA LEU A 10 7.85 4.00 -1.36
C LEU A 10 8.95 3.31 -2.16
N VAL A 11 9.08 3.66 -3.44
CA VAL A 11 10.16 3.24 -4.35
C VAL A 11 11.50 3.76 -3.83
N ARG A 12 11.59 5.03 -3.40
CA ARG A 12 12.82 5.56 -2.78
C ARG A 12 13.21 4.76 -1.54
N ARG A 13 12.26 4.40 -0.69
CA ARG A 13 12.54 3.59 0.51
C ARG A 13 13.01 2.18 0.15
N SER A 14 12.39 1.53 -0.84
CA SER A 14 12.85 0.24 -1.35
C SER A 14 14.28 0.32 -1.90
N TYR A 15 14.58 1.35 -2.72
CA TYR A 15 15.94 1.58 -3.23
C TYR A 15 16.96 1.90 -2.11
N GLN A 16 16.57 2.64 -1.08
CA GLN A 16 17.42 2.88 0.09
C GLN A 16 17.75 1.56 0.80
N TRP A 17 16.77 0.69 1.02
CA TRP A 17 17.01 -0.64 1.60
C TRP A 17 17.87 -1.53 0.70
N LEU A 18 17.69 -1.48 -0.62
CA LEU A 18 18.55 -2.18 -1.57
C LEU A 18 19.99 -1.67 -1.54
N THR A 19 20.18 -0.35 -1.41
CA THR A 19 21.52 0.26 -1.30
C THR A 19 22.21 -0.20 -0.02
N VAL A 20 21.50 -0.20 1.12
CA VAL A 20 22.04 -0.70 2.39
C VAL A 20 22.33 -2.20 2.30
N ALA A 21 21.42 -2.99 1.73
CA ALA A 21 21.62 -4.43 1.53
C ALA A 21 22.86 -4.71 0.66
N PHE A 22 23.05 -3.95 -0.42
CA PHE A 22 24.23 -4.04 -1.28
C PHE A 22 25.52 -3.74 -0.50
N LEU A 23 25.56 -2.67 0.29
CA LEU A 23 26.73 -2.34 1.12
C LEU A 23 27.04 -3.44 2.13
N VAL A 24 26.02 -3.98 2.81
CA VAL A 24 26.16 -5.09 3.75
C VAL A 24 26.73 -6.33 3.06
N ILE A 25 26.22 -6.68 1.88
CA ILE A 25 26.71 -7.82 1.08
C ILE A 25 28.15 -7.58 0.62
N ALA A 26 28.49 -6.37 0.17
CA ALA A 26 29.85 -6.05 -0.27
C ALA A 26 30.87 -6.19 0.86
N VAL A 27 30.56 -5.66 2.05
CA VAL A 27 31.39 -5.81 3.26
C VAL A 27 31.50 -7.28 3.66
N ALA A 28 30.40 -8.02 3.63
CA ALA A 28 30.36 -9.45 3.92
C ALA A 28 31.26 -10.26 2.99
N ILE A 29 31.18 -10.03 1.68
CA ILE A 29 32.02 -10.67 0.67
C ILE A 29 33.50 -10.34 0.92
N PHE A 30 33.82 -9.07 1.17
CA PHE A 30 35.18 -8.65 1.47
C PHE A 30 35.73 -9.36 2.72
N MET A 31 34.97 -9.38 3.82
CA MET A 31 35.37 -10.09 5.04
C MET A 31 35.56 -11.59 4.83
N ALA A 32 34.68 -12.23 4.06
CA ALA A 32 34.78 -13.66 3.78
C ALA A 32 36.01 -13.99 2.92
N ILE A 33 36.24 -13.24 1.83
CA ILE A 33 37.40 -13.44 0.95
C ILE A 33 38.70 -13.15 1.71
N PHE A 34 38.75 -12.05 2.47
CA PHE A 34 39.94 -11.69 3.24
C PHE A 34 40.21 -12.73 4.35
N GLY A 35 39.18 -13.15 5.08
CA GLY A 35 39.28 -14.24 6.06
C GLY A 35 39.80 -15.54 5.45
N LEU A 36 39.30 -15.91 4.25
CA LEU A 36 39.78 -17.08 3.52
C LEU A 36 41.24 -16.93 3.06
N ALA A 37 41.64 -15.76 2.59
CA ALA A 37 43.02 -15.49 2.18
C ALA A 37 44.01 -15.63 3.34
N LEU A 38 43.62 -15.24 4.56
CA LEU A 38 44.42 -15.44 5.78
C LEU A 38 44.58 -16.93 6.19
N TYR A 39 43.81 -17.85 5.60
CA TYR A 39 44.11 -19.28 5.71
C TYR A 39 45.24 -19.73 4.77
N GLN A 40 45.40 -19.07 3.62
CA GLN A 40 46.42 -19.40 2.62
C GLN A 40 47.75 -18.70 2.90
N ILE A 41 47.73 -17.51 3.52
CA ILE A 41 48.91 -16.73 3.85
C ILE A 41 49.13 -16.76 5.37
N PRO A 42 49.91 -17.73 5.90
CA PRO A 42 50.18 -17.82 7.33
C PRO A 42 51.13 -16.72 7.77
N LEU A 43 50.58 -15.61 8.25
CA LEU A 43 51.35 -14.47 8.78
C LEU A 43 52.04 -14.78 10.13
N VAL A 44 51.53 -15.78 10.87
CA VAL A 44 52.05 -16.21 12.17
C VAL A 44 52.25 -17.72 12.16
N SER A 45 53.43 -18.18 12.58
CA SER A 45 53.74 -19.60 12.70
C SER A 45 52.93 -20.26 13.82
N LYS A 46 52.65 -21.57 13.70
CA LYS A 46 51.88 -22.34 14.69
C LYS A 46 52.52 -22.39 16.07
N SER A 47 53.83 -22.18 16.15
CA SER A 47 54.63 -22.22 17.38
C SER A 47 54.67 -20.88 18.13
N HIS A 48 54.13 -19.80 17.56
CA HIS A 48 54.14 -18.49 18.20
C HIS A 48 52.91 -18.32 19.10
N ASP A 49 53.09 -17.72 20.28
CA ASP A 49 52.02 -17.49 21.28
C ASP A 49 50.81 -16.69 20.75
N ALA A 50 50.98 -15.90 19.68
CA ALA A 50 49.92 -15.12 19.05
C ALA A 50 49.06 -15.94 18.07
N TYR A 51 49.45 -17.17 17.74
CA TYR A 51 48.76 -18.02 16.76
C TYR A 51 47.28 -18.28 17.08
N PRO A 52 46.87 -18.56 18.34
CA PRO A 52 45.46 -18.74 18.68
C PRO A 52 44.62 -17.50 18.38
N PHE A 53 45.13 -16.30 18.68
CA PHE A 53 44.45 -15.04 18.39
C PHE A 53 44.33 -14.80 16.89
N PHE A 54 45.39 -15.04 16.13
CA PHE A 54 45.36 -14.95 14.67
C PHE A 54 44.36 -15.92 14.05
N ASN A 55 44.36 -17.18 14.51
CA ASN A 55 43.45 -18.22 14.04
C ASN A 55 41.97 -17.89 14.37
N ALA A 56 41.70 -17.37 15.56
CA ALA A 56 40.38 -16.89 15.94
C ALA A 56 39.95 -15.70 15.06
N GLY A 57 40.84 -14.72 14.84
CA GLY A 57 40.57 -13.54 14.02
C GLY A 57 40.17 -13.88 12.58
N ARG A 58 40.92 -14.75 11.90
CA ARG A 58 40.55 -15.21 10.54
C ARG A 58 39.24 -15.99 10.52
N GLY A 59 38.99 -16.81 11.54
CA GLY A 59 37.73 -17.55 11.69
C GLY A 59 36.53 -16.62 11.84
N VAL A 60 36.66 -15.59 12.70
CA VAL A 60 35.63 -14.56 12.90
C VAL A 60 35.40 -13.76 11.63
N LEU A 61 36.46 -13.38 10.90
CA LEU A 61 36.32 -12.66 9.62
C LEU A 61 35.55 -13.50 8.59
N PHE A 62 35.91 -14.77 8.43
CA PHE A 62 35.25 -15.65 7.48
C PHE A 62 33.79 -15.93 7.86
N VAL A 63 33.56 -16.46 9.08
CA VAL A 63 32.21 -16.81 9.55
C VAL A 63 31.33 -15.57 9.68
N GLY A 64 31.87 -14.47 10.20
CA GLY A 64 31.19 -13.19 10.30
C GLY A 64 30.79 -12.65 8.93
N GLY A 65 31.69 -12.73 7.94
CA GLY A 65 31.38 -12.38 6.55
C GLY A 65 30.22 -13.21 5.98
N VAL A 66 30.23 -14.54 6.16
CA VAL A 66 29.14 -15.41 5.69
C VAL A 66 27.79 -15.06 6.35
N ILE A 67 27.78 -14.86 7.68
CA ILE A 67 26.55 -14.49 8.42
C ILE A 67 26.03 -13.14 7.95
N LEU A 68 26.90 -12.14 7.86
CA LEU A 68 26.54 -10.79 7.41
C LEU A 68 26.01 -10.80 5.98
N GLY A 69 26.57 -11.66 5.11
CA GLY A 69 26.09 -11.88 3.75
C GLY A 69 24.66 -12.42 3.73
N GLY A 70 24.36 -13.41 4.58
CA GLY A 70 23.01 -13.93 4.75
C GLY A 70 22.00 -12.87 5.19
N VAL A 71 22.40 -12.01 6.14
CA VAL A 71 21.58 -10.85 6.58
C VAL A 71 21.34 -9.89 5.41
N GLY A 72 22.38 -9.54 4.66
CA GLY A 72 22.27 -8.65 3.51
C GLY A 72 21.35 -9.20 2.41
N VAL A 73 21.43 -10.50 2.11
CA VAL A 73 20.51 -11.18 1.18
C VAL A 73 19.07 -11.14 1.70
N GLY A 74 18.85 -11.43 2.98
CA GLY A 74 17.53 -11.32 3.61
C GLY A 74 16.94 -9.91 3.50
N MET A 75 17.75 -8.88 3.70
CA MET A 75 17.37 -7.48 3.51
C MET A 75 17.02 -7.18 2.05
N ALA A 76 17.81 -7.66 1.09
CA ALA A 76 17.53 -7.48 -0.34
C ALA A 76 16.21 -8.15 -0.74
N ILE A 77 16.00 -9.42 -0.35
CA ILE A 77 14.74 -10.14 -0.57
C ILE A 77 13.58 -9.34 0.03
N ARG A 78 13.71 -8.87 1.28
CA ARG A 78 12.67 -8.09 1.93
C ARG A 78 12.37 -6.78 1.19
N ALA A 79 13.39 -6.10 0.67
CA ALA A 79 13.27 -4.85 -0.06
C ALA A 79 12.56 -5.02 -1.42
N VAL A 80 12.88 -6.09 -2.15
CA VAL A 80 12.25 -6.42 -3.45
C VAL A 80 10.82 -6.95 -3.27
N THR A 81 10.59 -7.74 -2.22
CA THR A 81 9.25 -8.30 -1.92
C THR A 81 8.31 -7.30 -1.26
N TRP A 82 8.80 -6.13 -0.85
CA TRP A 82 7.95 -5.06 -0.34
C TRP A 82 7.08 -4.53 -1.48
N LYS A 83 5.84 -5.03 -1.58
CA LYS A 83 4.86 -4.57 -2.59
C LYS A 83 4.69 -3.06 -2.49
N VAL A 84 5.10 -2.37 -3.55
CA VAL A 84 5.07 -0.91 -3.68
C VAL A 84 3.68 -0.41 -4.07
N ASP A 85 2.87 -1.25 -4.72
CA ASP A 85 1.56 -0.88 -5.23
C ASP A 85 0.47 -1.86 -4.78
N ASN A 86 -0.73 -1.33 -4.52
CA ASN A 86 -1.90 -2.12 -4.19
C ASN A 86 -2.53 -2.63 -5.50
N ASP A 87 -2.24 -3.88 -5.86
CA ASP A 87 -2.76 -4.54 -7.06
C ASP A 87 -4.30 -4.42 -7.18
N VAL A 88 -5.00 -4.41 -6.03
CA VAL A 88 -6.46 -4.30 -5.94
C VAL A 88 -6.92 -2.89 -6.35
N ALA A 89 -6.23 -1.85 -5.88
CA ALA A 89 -6.52 -0.47 -6.27
C ALA A 89 -6.16 -0.19 -7.73
N LYS A 90 -5.19 -0.93 -8.30
CA LYS A 90 -4.86 -0.86 -9.73
C LYS A 90 -6.03 -1.31 -10.60
N LEU A 91 -6.68 -2.44 -10.27
CA LEU A 91 -7.87 -2.92 -10.97
C LEU A 91 -9.00 -1.89 -10.97
N LEU A 92 -9.22 -1.22 -9.83
CA LEU A 92 -10.16 -0.11 -9.72
C LEU A 92 -9.82 1.03 -10.71
N GLY A 93 -8.55 1.42 -10.77
CA GLY A 93 -8.10 2.47 -11.68
C GLY A 93 -8.21 2.09 -13.15
N ASP A 94 -7.92 0.84 -13.50
CA ASP A 94 -8.04 0.34 -14.86
C ASP A 94 -9.51 0.32 -15.31
N GLU A 95 -10.44 -0.07 -14.44
CA GLU A 95 -11.88 -0.03 -14.72
C GLU A 95 -12.39 1.40 -14.93
N LEU A 96 -12.11 2.31 -13.99
CA LEU A 96 -12.57 3.70 -14.09
C LEU A 96 -11.94 4.45 -15.28
N SER A 97 -10.70 4.12 -15.66
CA SER A 97 -10.00 4.77 -16.78
C SER A 97 -10.68 4.52 -18.13
N ARG A 98 -11.49 3.46 -18.27
CA ARG A 98 -12.26 3.20 -19.50
C ARG A 98 -13.41 4.17 -19.71
N HIS A 99 -13.88 4.80 -18.63
CA HIS A 99 -15.08 5.64 -18.65
C HIS A 99 -14.80 7.11 -18.32
N LEU A 100 -13.71 7.40 -17.61
CA LEU A 100 -13.40 8.74 -17.12
C LEU A 100 -12.30 9.43 -17.94
N ASP A 101 -12.54 10.70 -18.28
CA ASP A 101 -11.66 11.52 -19.08
C ASP A 101 -10.51 12.17 -18.28
N LYS A 102 -9.85 13.19 -18.83
CA LYS A 102 -8.68 13.85 -18.22
C LYS A 102 -9.02 14.82 -17.06
N GLN A 103 -10.30 15.15 -16.84
CA GLN A 103 -10.73 16.00 -15.72
C GLN A 103 -10.63 15.25 -14.37
N TYR A 104 -10.62 13.92 -14.44
CA TYR A 104 -10.50 13.05 -13.29
C TYR A 104 -9.06 12.63 -13.01
N ALA A 105 -8.73 12.52 -11.72
CA ALA A 105 -7.49 11.94 -11.23
C ALA A 105 -7.77 10.92 -10.13
N LEU A 106 -7.23 9.71 -10.26
CA LEU A 106 -7.26 8.68 -9.23
C LEU A 106 -5.88 8.58 -8.59
N ILE A 107 -5.81 8.81 -7.29
CA ILE A 107 -4.60 8.63 -6.47
C ILE A 107 -4.78 7.34 -5.67
N ARG A 108 -3.99 6.32 -5.97
CA ARG A 108 -4.00 5.01 -5.30
C ARG A 108 -3.01 4.99 -4.15
N ASN A 109 -3.21 4.13 -3.15
CA ASN A 109 -2.25 3.86 -2.07
C ASN A 109 -1.77 5.13 -1.33
N ILE A 110 -2.71 5.93 -0.82
CA ILE A 110 -2.37 7.10 -0.01
C ILE A 110 -2.02 6.62 1.39
N ASN A 111 -0.78 6.83 1.81
CA ASN A 111 -0.33 6.50 3.17
C ASN A 111 0.46 7.67 3.76
N ARG A 112 -0.17 8.40 4.69
CA ARG A 112 0.46 9.55 5.37
C ARG A 112 0.16 9.53 6.86
N ARG A 113 1.09 10.04 7.67
CA ARG A 113 0.98 10.04 9.14
C ARG A 113 -0.33 10.67 9.67
N GLN A 114 -0.83 11.72 9.01
CA GLN A 114 -2.07 12.41 9.40
C GLN A 114 -3.34 11.84 8.75
N LEU A 115 -3.22 11.09 7.64
CA LEU A 115 -4.36 10.52 6.90
C LEU A 115 -4.59 9.03 7.21
N GLY A 116 -3.58 8.34 7.72
CA GLY A 116 -3.58 6.89 7.71
C GLY A 116 -3.44 6.33 6.29
N TYR A 117 -4.00 5.14 6.07
CA TYR A 117 -3.93 4.40 4.82
C TYR A 117 -5.29 4.36 4.12
N ILE A 118 -5.36 4.94 2.93
CA ILE A 118 -6.53 5.00 2.05
C ILE A 118 -6.21 4.28 0.74
N ASP A 119 -7.08 3.33 0.33
CA ASP A 119 -6.79 2.48 -0.84
C ASP A 119 -6.73 3.29 -2.14
N ALA A 120 -7.71 4.16 -2.36
CA ALA A 120 -7.69 5.10 -3.46
C ALA A 120 -8.61 6.31 -3.21
N VAL A 121 -8.29 7.43 -3.86
CA VAL A 121 -9.12 8.63 -3.88
C VAL A 121 -9.29 9.10 -5.33
N LEU A 122 -10.53 9.24 -5.79
CA LEU A 122 -10.85 9.86 -7.07
C LEU A 122 -11.20 11.33 -6.85
N LEU A 123 -10.54 12.19 -7.61
CA LEU A 123 -10.74 13.62 -7.68
C LEU A 123 -11.36 13.96 -9.02
N GLY A 124 -12.35 14.84 -9.03
CA GLY A 124 -12.96 15.37 -10.25
C GLY A 124 -14.01 16.44 -9.95
N PRO A 125 -14.70 16.95 -10.99
CA PRO A 125 -15.70 18.01 -10.82
C PRO A 125 -16.77 17.75 -9.74
N PRO A 126 -17.23 16.50 -9.50
CA PRO A 126 -18.20 16.25 -8.43
C PRO A 126 -17.68 16.37 -7.00
N GLY A 127 -16.36 16.35 -6.80
CA GLY A 127 -15.75 16.33 -5.48
C GLY A 127 -14.61 15.33 -5.32
N VAL A 128 -14.51 14.81 -4.11
CA VAL A 128 -13.53 13.80 -3.70
C VAL A 128 -14.27 12.52 -3.35
N LEU A 129 -13.86 11.38 -3.91
CA LEU A 129 -14.45 10.07 -3.62
C LEU A 129 -13.39 9.14 -3.06
N VAL A 130 -13.56 8.75 -1.80
CA VAL A 130 -12.70 7.82 -1.08
C VAL A 130 -13.15 6.39 -1.34
N PHE A 131 -12.22 5.52 -1.71
CA PHE A 131 -12.48 4.10 -1.94
C PHE A 131 -11.86 3.22 -0.85
N ARG A 132 -12.66 2.26 -0.40
CA ARG A 132 -12.19 1.07 0.30
C ARG A 132 -12.36 -0.12 -0.64
N VAL A 133 -11.26 -0.75 -1.04
CA VAL A 133 -11.30 -1.80 -2.06
C VAL A 133 -11.06 -3.16 -1.41
N LEU A 134 -12.01 -4.08 -1.59
CA LEU A 134 -12.06 -5.35 -0.89
C LEU A 134 -11.80 -6.51 -1.87
N ASN A 135 -10.78 -7.31 -1.54
CA ASN A 135 -10.50 -8.60 -2.16
C ASN A 135 -11.00 -9.74 -1.27
N LEU A 136 -12.29 -9.70 -0.93
CA LEU A 136 -12.96 -10.73 -0.13
C LEU A 136 -13.82 -11.60 -1.04
N LYS A 137 -14.11 -12.83 -0.59
CA LYS A 137 -14.95 -13.81 -1.30
C LYS A 137 -16.03 -14.34 -0.36
N GLY A 138 -17.15 -14.77 -0.93
CA GLY A 138 -18.29 -15.31 -0.16
C GLY A 138 -19.51 -14.39 -0.14
N LYS A 139 -20.42 -14.62 0.80
CA LYS A 139 -21.68 -13.87 0.90
C LYS A 139 -21.57 -12.80 1.99
N PHE A 140 -21.95 -11.58 1.65
CA PHE A 140 -21.89 -10.41 2.53
C PHE A 140 -23.25 -9.72 2.60
N LEU A 141 -23.64 -9.34 3.81
CA LEU A 141 -24.80 -8.51 4.07
C LEU A 141 -24.34 -7.21 4.70
N ASN A 142 -24.71 -6.09 4.09
CA ASN A 142 -24.57 -4.78 4.71
C ASN A 142 -25.94 -4.20 5.02
N GLU A 143 -26.15 -3.90 6.30
CA GLU A 143 -27.33 -3.20 6.79
C GLU A 143 -26.90 -1.94 7.52
N LYS A 144 -27.23 -0.77 6.98
CA LYS A 144 -26.71 0.53 7.45
C LYS A 144 -25.18 0.51 7.46
N ALA A 145 -24.57 0.69 8.63
CA ALA A 145 -23.11 0.61 8.79
C ALA A 145 -22.63 -0.77 9.27
N LYS A 146 -23.51 -1.75 9.48
CA LYS A 146 -23.14 -3.08 10.00
C LYS A 146 -22.86 -4.04 8.85
N TRP A 147 -21.83 -4.87 9.01
CA TRP A 147 -21.41 -5.85 8.02
C TRP A 147 -21.41 -7.26 8.61
N LEU A 148 -22.11 -8.16 7.95
CA LEU A 148 -22.12 -9.59 8.24
C LEU A 148 -21.53 -10.36 7.05
N LYS A 149 -20.90 -11.49 7.35
CA LYS A 149 -20.47 -12.48 6.36
C LYS A 149 -21.12 -13.82 6.66
N ALA A 150 -21.48 -14.58 5.63
CA ALA A 150 -21.89 -15.96 5.83
C ALA A 150 -20.64 -16.82 6.13
N ASP A 151 -20.75 -17.69 7.12
CA ASP A 151 -19.75 -18.73 7.37
C ASP A 151 -19.96 -19.93 6.41
N LYS A 152 -19.22 -21.03 6.65
CA LYS A 152 -19.36 -22.25 5.84
C LYS A 152 -20.70 -22.96 6.03
N SER A 153 -21.39 -22.74 7.16
CA SER A 153 -22.70 -23.31 7.46
C SER A 153 -23.86 -22.45 6.94
N GLY A 154 -23.56 -21.27 6.37
CA GLY A 154 -24.55 -20.32 5.90
C GLY A 154 -25.09 -19.39 6.99
N GLN A 155 -24.55 -19.45 8.21
CA GLN A 155 -24.91 -18.55 9.30
C GLN A 155 -24.24 -17.18 9.12
N TRP A 156 -25.02 -16.13 9.37
CA TRP A 156 -24.52 -14.75 9.33
C TRP A 156 -23.76 -14.40 10.60
N ILE A 157 -22.47 -14.11 10.46
CA ILE A 157 -21.61 -13.69 11.57
C ILE A 157 -21.09 -12.26 11.33
N PRO A 158 -20.94 -11.44 12.39
CA PRO A 158 -20.34 -10.12 12.27
C PRO A 158 -18.95 -10.17 11.64
N MET A 159 -18.69 -9.24 10.72
CA MET A 159 -17.34 -9.07 10.21
C MET A 159 -16.45 -8.45 11.28
N ARG A 160 -15.24 -9.01 11.44
CA ARG A 160 -14.21 -8.44 12.34
C ARG A 160 -13.81 -7.02 11.93
N LEU A 161 -13.85 -6.74 10.62
CA LEU A 161 -13.59 -5.43 10.05
C LEU A 161 -14.90 -4.84 9.55
N ASN A 162 -15.10 -3.54 9.74
CA ASN A 162 -16.27 -2.82 9.26
C ASN A 162 -15.85 -1.86 8.12
N PRO A 163 -16.04 -2.23 6.85
CA PRO A 163 -15.67 -1.40 5.71
C PRO A 163 -16.35 -0.03 5.70
N SER A 164 -17.61 0.08 6.13
CA SER A 164 -18.32 1.36 6.21
C SER A 164 -17.67 2.28 7.23
N GLN A 165 -17.36 1.78 8.42
CA GLN A 165 -16.69 2.59 9.44
C GLN A 165 -15.30 3.05 8.96
N GLN A 166 -14.53 2.17 8.32
CA GLN A 166 -13.22 2.52 7.77
C GLN A 166 -13.32 3.67 6.77
N VAL A 167 -14.26 3.60 5.81
CA VAL A 167 -14.45 4.70 4.84
C VAL A 167 -14.88 6.00 5.52
N ILE A 168 -15.76 5.93 6.53
CA ILE A 168 -16.18 7.12 7.28
C ILE A 168 -14.99 7.76 8.00
N ASP A 169 -14.14 6.95 8.62
CA ASP A 169 -12.93 7.41 9.32
C ASP A 169 -11.91 7.99 8.33
N ASP A 170 -11.74 7.37 7.15
CA ASP A 170 -10.89 7.87 6.07
C ASP A 170 -11.39 9.24 5.56
N ILE A 171 -12.71 9.38 5.34
CA ILE A 171 -13.33 10.65 4.93
C ILE A 171 -13.09 11.73 5.99
N LYS A 172 -13.29 11.40 7.27
CA LYS A 172 -13.08 12.33 8.37
C LYS A 172 -11.63 12.79 8.44
N SER A 173 -10.68 11.85 8.35
CA SER A 173 -9.25 12.12 8.37
C SER A 173 -8.82 12.97 7.17
N LEU A 174 -9.34 12.65 5.98
CA LEU A 174 -9.10 13.43 4.76
C LEU A 174 -9.64 14.85 4.86
N LYS A 175 -10.87 15.01 5.38
CA LYS A 175 -11.47 16.33 5.61
C LYS A 175 -10.64 17.16 6.57
N GLN A 176 -10.20 16.57 7.68
CA GLN A 176 -9.36 17.25 8.67
C GLN A 176 -8.00 17.66 8.07
N TYR A 177 -7.34 16.75 7.35
CA TYR A 177 -6.07 17.03 6.68
C TYR A 177 -6.19 18.18 5.67
N LEU A 178 -7.17 18.12 4.76
CA LEU A 178 -7.37 19.18 3.76
C LEU A 178 -7.73 20.52 4.39
N ALA A 179 -8.48 20.52 5.50
CA ALA A 179 -8.76 21.73 6.26
C ALA A 179 -7.47 22.39 6.82
N THR A 180 -6.48 21.61 7.26
CA THR A 180 -5.17 22.16 7.68
C THR A 180 -4.39 22.83 6.55
N LYS A 181 -4.78 22.56 5.29
CA LYS A 181 -4.21 23.16 4.07
C LYS A 181 -5.03 24.33 3.53
N GLY A 182 -6.04 24.78 4.28
CA GLY A 182 -6.95 25.85 3.85
C GLY A 182 -8.03 25.39 2.87
N LEU A 183 -8.15 24.08 2.61
CA LEU A 183 -9.16 23.49 1.72
C LEU A 183 -10.35 23.01 2.55
N GLN A 184 -11.23 23.94 2.92
CA GLN A 184 -12.41 23.69 3.75
C GLN A 184 -13.66 23.39 2.88
N ASP A 185 -14.69 22.81 3.50
CA ASP A 185 -16.02 22.57 2.90
C ASP A 185 -16.07 21.78 1.59
N LEU A 186 -15.11 20.88 1.40
CA LEU A 186 -15.08 20.00 0.24
C LEU A 186 -16.18 18.92 0.30
N PRO A 187 -16.84 18.61 -0.83
CA PRO A 187 -17.74 17.48 -0.94
C PRO A 187 -16.92 16.18 -1.03
N ILE A 188 -16.83 15.46 0.09
CA ILE A 188 -16.10 14.18 0.20
C ILE A 188 -17.10 13.05 0.40
N PHE A 189 -17.03 12.03 -0.46
CA PHE A 189 -17.89 10.86 -0.49
C PHE A 189 -17.09 9.58 -0.29
N GLY A 190 -17.80 8.48 -0.04
CA GLY A 190 -17.22 7.16 0.17
C GLY A 190 -17.83 6.08 -0.71
N ALA A 191 -17.01 5.13 -1.15
CA ALA A 191 -17.45 3.92 -1.81
C ALA A 191 -16.65 2.69 -1.35
N ILE A 192 -17.36 1.58 -1.16
CA ILE A 192 -16.80 0.27 -0.87
C ILE A 192 -16.93 -0.58 -2.12
N VAL A 193 -15.81 -1.12 -2.61
CA VAL A 193 -15.75 -1.81 -3.90
C VAL A 193 -15.22 -3.22 -3.70
N PHE A 194 -16.04 -4.21 -4.02
CA PHE A 194 -15.59 -5.61 -4.11
C PHE A 194 -15.03 -5.85 -5.52
N ILE A 195 -13.80 -6.35 -5.63
CA ILE A 195 -13.18 -6.58 -6.94
C ILE A 195 -13.72 -7.82 -7.67
N HIS A 196 -14.47 -8.66 -6.96
CA HIS A 196 -15.07 -9.87 -7.49
C HIS A 196 -16.57 -9.68 -7.63
N ASP A 197 -17.12 -10.19 -8.72
CA ASP A 197 -18.56 -10.21 -9.00
C ASP A 197 -19.23 -11.49 -8.49
N ASP A 198 -20.56 -11.56 -8.62
CA ASP A 198 -21.30 -12.81 -8.49
C ASP A 198 -20.82 -13.85 -9.52
N PRO A 199 -20.70 -15.15 -9.17
CA PRO A 199 -21.07 -15.77 -7.88
C PRO A 199 -19.93 -15.80 -6.84
N VAL A 200 -18.76 -15.21 -7.12
CA VAL A 200 -17.59 -15.25 -6.22
C VAL A 200 -17.83 -14.41 -4.96
N VAL A 201 -18.48 -13.26 -5.14
CA VAL A 201 -18.98 -12.42 -4.06
C VAL A 201 -20.47 -12.22 -4.28
N HIS A 202 -21.27 -12.55 -3.26
CA HIS A 202 -22.68 -12.21 -3.24
C HIS A 202 -22.91 -11.07 -2.25
N LEU A 203 -23.40 -9.92 -2.72
CA LEU A 203 -23.56 -8.73 -1.91
C LEU A 203 -25.04 -8.34 -1.75
N THR A 204 -25.56 -8.48 -0.55
CA THR A 204 -26.89 -7.99 -0.19
C THR A 204 -26.77 -6.65 0.56
N LEU A 205 -27.47 -5.63 0.08
CA LEU A 205 -27.43 -4.28 0.66
C LEU A 205 -28.82 -3.88 1.15
N LYS A 206 -28.89 -3.40 2.39
CA LYS A 206 -30.09 -2.85 3.04
C LYS A 206 -29.76 -1.48 3.61
N GLU A 207 -30.20 -0.43 2.91
CA GLU A 207 -29.95 0.98 3.30
C GLU A 207 -28.48 1.25 3.70
N PRO A 208 -27.52 0.95 2.81
CA PRO A 208 -26.10 1.01 3.17
C PRO A 208 -25.69 2.45 3.54
N ALA A 209 -24.95 2.62 4.64
CA ALA A 209 -24.51 3.94 5.12
C ALA A 209 -23.49 4.61 4.17
N VAL A 210 -22.79 3.80 3.38
CA VAL A 210 -21.82 4.20 2.36
C VAL A 210 -22.12 3.37 1.12
N LEU A 211 -21.99 3.93 -0.09
CA LEU A 211 -22.16 3.18 -1.33
C LEU A 211 -21.29 1.91 -1.30
N ALA A 212 -21.90 0.76 -1.50
CA ALA A 212 -21.20 -0.52 -1.63
C ALA A 212 -21.60 -1.20 -2.94
N THR A 213 -20.63 -1.76 -3.66
CA THR A 213 -20.89 -2.40 -4.95
C THR A 213 -19.75 -3.30 -5.41
N HIS A 214 -19.99 -4.04 -6.50
CA HIS A 214 -18.95 -4.75 -7.22
C HIS A 214 -18.24 -3.81 -8.20
N LEU A 215 -16.99 -4.12 -8.53
CA LEU A 215 -16.18 -3.33 -9.44
C LEU A 215 -16.86 -3.16 -10.81
N SER A 216 -17.43 -4.22 -11.38
CA SER A 216 -18.12 -4.19 -12.69
C SER A 216 -19.32 -3.23 -12.74
N SER A 217 -19.97 -3.02 -11.59
CA SER A 217 -21.18 -2.19 -11.47
C SER A 217 -20.86 -0.77 -10.98
N LEU A 218 -19.61 -0.49 -10.63
CA LEU A 218 -19.20 0.73 -9.96
C LEU A 218 -19.57 1.97 -10.76
N TYR A 219 -19.14 2.04 -12.02
CA TYR A 219 -19.34 3.23 -12.85
C TYR A 219 -20.84 3.57 -12.96
N ARG A 220 -21.68 2.58 -13.26
CA ARG A 220 -23.15 2.74 -13.33
C ARG A 220 -23.73 3.28 -12.02
N ARG A 221 -23.27 2.77 -10.87
CA ARG A 221 -23.76 3.26 -9.56
C ARG A 221 -23.29 4.67 -9.23
N LEU A 222 -22.07 5.03 -9.65
CA LEU A 222 -21.55 6.39 -9.49
C LEU A 222 -22.29 7.39 -10.38
N GLN A 223 -22.76 7.00 -11.57
CA GLN A 223 -23.53 7.87 -12.46
C GLN A 223 -24.80 8.42 -11.79
N VAL A 224 -25.51 7.59 -11.03
CA VAL A 224 -26.77 7.98 -10.39
C VAL A 224 -26.57 8.99 -9.27
N ASN A 225 -25.44 8.92 -8.55
CA ASN A 225 -25.25 9.67 -7.30
C ASN A 225 -24.08 10.65 -7.39
N TYR A 226 -22.87 10.13 -7.59
CA TYR A 226 -21.64 10.91 -7.51
C TYR A 226 -21.49 11.85 -8.71
N PHE A 227 -21.59 11.33 -9.93
CA PHE A 227 -21.44 12.12 -11.18
C PHE A 227 -22.65 13.00 -11.52
N ALA A 228 -23.73 12.94 -10.73
CA ALA A 228 -24.97 13.67 -11.02
C ALA A 228 -24.84 15.20 -10.89
N LYS A 229 -23.80 15.71 -10.21
CA LYS A 229 -23.60 17.14 -9.99
C LYS A 229 -22.12 17.48 -9.89
N GLU A 230 -21.71 18.52 -10.62
CA GLU A 230 -20.43 19.18 -10.44
C GLU A 230 -20.49 20.13 -9.24
N ARG A 231 -19.48 20.10 -8.38
CA ARG A 231 -19.46 20.81 -7.10
C ARG A 231 -18.17 21.59 -6.87
N ILE A 232 -17.09 21.22 -7.55
CA ILE A 232 -15.78 21.88 -7.46
C ILE A 232 -15.21 22.10 -8.85
N ASP A 233 -14.45 23.18 -9.03
CA ASP A 233 -13.80 23.50 -10.30
C ASP A 233 -12.49 22.72 -10.48
N GLN A 234 -11.95 22.73 -11.71
CA GLN A 234 -10.70 22.03 -12.03
C GLN A 234 -9.49 22.61 -11.28
N LYS A 235 -9.52 23.89 -10.90
CA LYS A 235 -8.43 24.54 -10.16
C LYS A 235 -8.32 23.93 -8.77
N LEU A 236 -9.45 23.77 -8.08
CA LEU A 236 -9.55 23.14 -6.78
C LEU A 236 -9.22 21.65 -6.84
N VAL A 237 -9.67 20.94 -7.89
CA VAL A 237 -9.26 19.53 -8.14
C VAL A 237 -7.73 19.42 -8.20
N ASN A 238 -7.06 20.30 -8.95
CA ASN A 238 -5.61 20.28 -9.08
C ASN A 238 -4.89 20.64 -7.77
N GLN A 239 -5.43 21.57 -6.98
CA GLN A 239 -4.89 21.89 -5.66
C GLN A 239 -4.95 20.68 -4.71
N ILE A 240 -6.11 20.02 -4.63
CA ILE A 240 -6.27 18.80 -3.83
C ILE A 240 -5.32 17.70 -4.32
N PHE A 241 -5.20 17.54 -5.65
CA PHE A 241 -4.29 16.56 -6.24
C PHE A 241 -2.85 16.79 -5.78
N ASN A 242 -2.35 18.03 -5.83
CA ASN A 242 -0.99 18.35 -5.40
C ASN A 242 -0.79 18.08 -3.90
N GLU A 243 -1.75 18.47 -3.04
CA GLU A 243 -1.67 18.21 -1.60
C GLU A 243 -1.68 16.71 -1.23
N LEU A 244 -2.31 15.88 -2.05
CA LEU A 244 -2.38 14.44 -1.82
C LEU A 244 -1.23 13.68 -2.48
N TYR A 245 -0.81 14.10 -3.68
CA TYR A 245 0.20 13.41 -4.49
C TYR A 245 1.64 13.89 -4.22
N GLU A 246 1.87 15.19 -4.10
CA GLU A 246 3.22 15.79 -4.08
C GLU A 246 3.75 16.15 -2.68
N ALA A 247 2.87 16.30 -1.69
CA ALA A 247 3.27 16.55 -0.30
C ALA A 247 4.13 15.41 0.28
#